data_AF-A0A6B3F0Z0-F1
#
_entry.id   AF-A0A6B3F0Z0-F1
#
_cell.length_a   1.000
_cell.length_b   1.000
_cell.length_c   1.000
_cell.angle_alpha   90.00
_cell.angle_beta   90.00
_cell.angle_gamma   90.00
#
_symmetry.space_group_name_H-M   'P 1'
#
loop_
_entity.id
_entity.type
_entity.pdbx_description
1 polymer ?
#
loop_
_entity_poly.entity_id
_entity_poly.type
_entity_poly.pdbx_seq_one_letter_code
_entity_poly.pdbx_strand_id
1 'polypeptide(L)'
;ATAVGRVPFPYVPGLLAFRELPAVLAALDRLPVAPGLVVCDGYGIAHPRRFGLAAHLGVLTGLPAFGVAKNPFVFTYEAPGEERG
;
A
#
# COMPACT_ATOMS: atom_id res chain seq x y z
N ALA A 1 6.84 -15.02 0.00
CA ALA A 1 6.07 -15.67 -1.08
C ALA A 1 5.84 -14.66 -2.21
N THR A 2 5.52 -15.11 -3.42
CA THR A 2 5.25 -14.25 -4.59
C THR A 2 3.97 -14.68 -5.30
N ALA A 3 3.36 -13.79 -6.08
CA ALA A 3 2.23 -14.11 -6.94
C ALA A 3 2.34 -13.32 -8.26
N VAL A 4 1.83 -13.90 -9.34
CA VAL A 4 1.74 -13.28 -10.67
C VAL A 4 0.29 -13.31 -11.09
N GLY A 5 -0.22 -12.21 -11.61
CA GLY A 5 -1.63 -12.10 -12.02
C GLY A 5 -1.81 -11.07 -13.13
N ARG A 6 -2.94 -11.18 -13.82
CA ARG A 6 -3.36 -10.17 -14.80
C ARG A 6 -3.79 -8.91 -14.06
N VAL A 7 -3.37 -7.73 -14.55
CA VAL A 7 -3.81 -6.45 -14.02
C VAL A 7 -5.32 -6.26 -14.30
N PRO A 8 -6.19 -6.18 -13.28
CA PRO A 8 -7.64 -6.22 -13.48
C PRO A 8 -8.28 -4.84 -13.68
N PHE A 9 -7.54 -3.76 -13.47
CA PHE A 9 -8.05 -2.39 -13.48
C PHE A 9 -7.15 -1.47 -14.32
N PRO A 10 -7.66 -0.47 -15.07
CA PRO A 10 -6.84 0.47 -15.84
C PRO A 10 -6.00 1.40 -14.94
N TYR A 11 -5.01 2.09 -15.51
CA TYR A 11 -4.21 3.05 -14.74
C TYR A 11 -5.01 4.33 -14.53
N VAL A 12 -5.32 4.64 -13.27
CA VAL A 12 -5.96 5.87 -12.84
C VAL A 12 -5.25 6.37 -11.59
N PRO A 13 -4.68 7.59 -11.57
CA PRO A 13 -4.03 8.14 -10.39
C PRO A 13 -4.94 8.10 -9.16
N GLY A 14 -4.40 7.64 -8.03
CA GLY A 14 -5.16 7.46 -6.79
C GLY A 14 -6.10 6.25 -6.77
N LEU A 15 -5.99 5.30 -7.71
CA LEU A 15 -6.72 4.03 -7.69
C LEU A 15 -5.78 2.82 -7.89
N LEU A 16 -4.50 2.95 -7.49
CA LEU A 16 -3.49 1.91 -7.65
C LEU A 16 -3.87 0.59 -6.95
N ALA A 17 -4.53 0.68 -5.79
CA ALA A 17 -4.97 -0.47 -5.00
C ALA A 17 -5.77 -1.48 -5.83
N PHE A 18 -6.64 -1.00 -6.74
CA PHE A 18 -7.46 -1.86 -7.60
C PHE A 18 -6.62 -2.66 -8.61
N ARG A 19 -5.42 -2.18 -8.94
CA ARG A 19 -4.50 -2.85 -9.88
C ARG A 19 -3.66 -3.91 -9.19
N GLU A 20 -3.22 -3.64 -7.97
CA GLU A 20 -2.17 -4.43 -7.31
C GLU A 20 -2.68 -5.35 -6.22
N LEU A 21 -3.72 -4.94 -5.46
CA LEU A 21 -4.17 -5.73 -4.30
C LEU A 21 -4.56 -7.17 -4.64
N PRO A 22 -5.18 -7.50 -5.78
CA PRO A 22 -5.45 -8.90 -6.12
C PRO A 22 -4.20 -9.77 -6.16
N ALA A 23 -3.07 -9.26 -6.68
CA ALA A 23 -1.79 -9.97 -6.68
C ALA A 23 -1.15 -9.99 -5.28
N VAL A 24 -1.25 -8.89 -4.53
CA VAL A 24 -0.74 -8.79 -3.15
C VAL A 24 -1.44 -9.80 -2.23
N LEU A 25 -2.77 -9.89 -2.28
CA LEU A 25 -3.56 -10.84 -1.49
C LEU A 25 -3.15 -12.28 -1.82
N ALA A 26 -3.03 -12.63 -3.10
CA ALA A 26 -2.57 -13.95 -3.52
C ALA A 26 -1.13 -14.26 -3.04
N ALA A 27 -0.26 -13.25 -2.90
CA ALA A 27 1.07 -13.44 -2.34
C ALA A 27 1.05 -13.61 -0.81
N LEU A 28 0.19 -12.87 -0.12
CA LEU A 28 0.00 -12.97 1.33
C LEU A 28 -0.55 -14.34 1.75
N ASP A 29 -1.53 -14.87 1.01
CA ASP A 29 -2.12 -16.20 1.24
C ASP A 29 -1.10 -17.34 1.14
N ARG A 30 0.01 -17.10 0.43
CA ARG A 30 1.11 -18.07 0.25
C ARG A 30 2.21 -17.93 1.30
N LEU A 31 2.10 -16.99 2.24
CA LEU A 31 3.05 -16.90 3.33
C LEU A 31 2.84 -18.09 4.30
N PRO A 32 3.91 -18.80 4.70
CA PRO A 32 3.79 -19.92 5.63
C PRO A 32 3.42 -19.48 7.06
N VAL A 33 3.54 -18.17 7.34
CA VAL A 33 3.25 -17.56 8.63
C VAL A 33 2.60 -16.19 8.37
N ALA A 34 1.62 -15.81 9.18
CA ALA A 34 1.01 -14.49 9.10
C ALA A 34 2.06 -13.38 9.38
N PRO A 35 2.09 -12.28 8.61
CA PRO A 35 3.17 -11.30 8.70
C PRO A 35 3.12 -10.42 9.96
N GLY A 36 1.99 -10.39 10.69
CA GLY A 36 1.77 -9.53 11.86
C GLY A 36 1.57 -8.05 11.52
N LEU A 37 2.34 -7.52 10.57
CA LEU A 37 2.32 -6.15 10.08
C LEU A 37 2.71 -6.13 8.60
N VAL A 38 2.05 -5.30 7.79
CA VAL A 38 2.41 -5.12 6.38
C VAL A 38 2.85 -3.69 6.11
N VAL A 39 4.07 -3.54 5.57
CA VAL A 39 4.60 -2.26 5.09
C VAL A 39 4.44 -2.22 3.58
N CYS A 40 3.68 -1.25 3.09
CA CYS A 40 3.39 -1.11 1.67
C CYS A 40 4.21 0.02 1.05
N ASP A 41 4.77 -0.20 -0.14
CA ASP A 41 5.35 0.86 -0.98
C ASP A 41 4.22 1.67 -1.62
N GLY A 42 3.76 2.69 -0.91
CA GLY A 42 2.57 3.44 -1.28
C GLY A 42 1.95 4.15 -0.09
N TYR A 43 0.73 4.65 -0.27
CA TYR A 43 0.06 5.47 0.73
C TYR A 43 -0.99 4.69 1.53
N GLY A 44 -1.17 5.09 2.80
CA GLY A 44 -2.32 4.73 3.64
C GLY A 44 -3.38 5.84 3.63
N ILE A 45 -3.58 6.51 4.77
CA ILE A 45 -4.53 7.63 4.92
C ILE A 45 -4.13 8.88 4.14
N ALA A 46 -2.84 9.02 3.81
CA ALA A 46 -2.29 10.07 2.96
C ALA A 46 -2.69 9.83 1.50
N HIS A 47 -3.98 9.96 1.23
CA HIS A 47 -4.61 9.76 -0.06
C HIS A 47 -5.74 10.78 -0.23
N PRO A 48 -6.05 11.28 -1.45
CA PRO A 48 -7.13 12.26 -1.66
C PRO A 48 -8.49 11.81 -1.11
N ARG A 49 -8.71 10.49 -1.06
CA ARG A 49 -9.92 9.84 -0.52
C ARG A 49 -9.70 9.16 0.84
N ARG A 50 -8.60 9.48 1.53
CA ARG A 50 -8.18 8.85 2.81
C ARG A 50 -8.06 7.31 2.80
N PHE A 51 -8.02 6.73 1.61
CA PHE A 51 -8.05 5.28 1.41
C PHE A 51 -7.07 4.85 0.31
N GLY A 52 -5.78 4.93 0.62
CA GLY A 52 -4.69 4.45 -0.24
C GLY A 52 -4.50 2.93 -0.15
N LEU A 53 -3.50 2.41 -0.87
CA LEU A 53 -3.19 0.98 -0.98
C LEU A 53 -3.02 0.30 0.38
N ALA A 54 -2.27 0.90 1.31
CA ALA A 54 -2.02 0.28 2.62
C ALA A 54 -3.29 0.23 3.49
N ALA A 55 -4.09 1.31 3.47
CA ALA A 55 -5.35 1.37 4.21
C ALA A 55 -6.37 0.36 3.65
N HIS A 56 -6.43 0.24 2.33
CA HIS A 56 -7.30 -0.72 1.65
C HIS A 56 -6.89 -2.16 1.95
N LEU A 57 -5.59 -2.47 1.90
CA LEU A 57 -5.07 -3.79 2.29
C LEU A 57 -5.44 -4.14 3.73
N GLY A 58 -5.22 -3.21 4.66
CA GLY A 58 -5.54 -3.40 6.08
C GLY A 58 -7.02 -3.71 6.31
N VAL A 59 -7.93 -3.00 5.63
CA VAL A 59 -9.39 -3.28 5.71
C VAL A 59 -9.74 -4.65 5.15
N LEU A 60 -9.17 -5.06 4.02
CA LEU A 60 -9.49 -6.36 3.40
C LEU A 60 -8.95 -7.54 4.20
N THR A 61 -7.78 -7.38 4.82
CA THR A 61 -7.07 -8.49 5.48
C THR A 61 -7.26 -8.52 6.99
N GLY A 62 -7.71 -7.42 7.61
CA GLY A 62 -7.70 -7.23 9.06
C GLY A 62 -6.29 -7.07 9.65
N LEU A 63 -5.24 -7.08 8.83
CA LEU A 63 -3.86 -6.94 9.29
C LEU A 63 -3.53 -5.46 9.55
N PRO A 64 -2.71 -5.17 10.58
CA PRO A 64 -2.04 -3.89 10.69
C PRO A 64 -1.24 -3.59 9.42
N ALA A 65 -1.46 -2.42 8.82
CA ALA A 65 -0.77 -2.01 7.60
C ALA A 65 -0.50 -0.51 7.57
N PHE A 66 0.70 -0.12 7.11
CA PHE A 66 1.03 1.27 6.81
C PHE A 66 1.80 1.42 5.50
N GLY A 67 1.71 2.61 4.93
CA GLY A 67 2.37 2.96 3.69
C GLY A 67 3.64 3.77 3.93
N VAL A 68 4.70 3.44 3.18
CA VAL A 68 5.91 4.24 3.04
C VAL A 68 6.03 4.60 1.56
N ALA A 69 5.77 5.86 1.24
CA ALA A 69 5.82 6.36 -0.13
C ALA A 69 7.11 7.14 -0.38
N LYS A 70 7.61 7.11 -1.64
CA LYS A 70 8.88 7.74 -2.05
C LYS A 70 8.73 9.19 -2.52
N ASN A 71 7.51 9.65 -2.73
CA ASN A 71 7.19 11.02 -3.12
C ASN A 71 6.02 11.51 -2.24
N PRO A 72 5.68 12.80 -2.27
CA PRO A 72 4.57 13.32 -1.46
C PRO A 72 3.21 13.29 -2.20
N PHE A 73 3.16 12.80 -3.44
CA PHE A 73 1.97 12.86 -4.31
C PHE A 73 1.42 14.29 -4.46
N VAL A 74 0.29 14.60 -3.84
CA VAL A 74 -0.34 15.93 -3.85
C VAL A 74 -0.22 16.65 -2.49
N PHE A 75 0.50 16.05 -1.53
CA PHE A 75 0.64 16.59 -0.19
C PHE A 75 1.84 17.53 -0.09
N THR A 76 1.73 18.47 0.84
CA THR A 76 2.80 19.41 1.18
C THR A 76 3.37 19.04 2.54
N TYR A 77 4.66 19.29 2.73
CA TYR A 77 5.35 19.09 3.99
C TYR A 77 6.47 20.13 4.12
N GLU A 78 6.86 20.44 5.35
CA GLU A 78 8.10 21.15 5.62
C GLU A 78 9.25 20.15 5.59
N ALA A 79 10.37 20.51 4.95
CA ALA A 79 11.52 19.63 4.85
C ALA A 79 12.00 19.22 6.27
N PRO A 80 12.14 17.93 6.57
CA PRO A 80 12.71 17.49 7.83
C PRO A 80 14.20 17.83 7.91
N GLY A 81 14.78 17.75 9.11
CA GLY A 81 16.24 17.85 9.28
C GLY A 81 16.99 16.77 8.48
N GLU A 82 18.27 17.02 8.21
CA GLU A 82 19.11 16.06 7.46
C GLU A 82 19.51 14.83 8.29
N GLU A 83 19.41 14.92 9.62
CA GLU A 83 19.70 13.80 10.50
C GLU A 83 18.64 12.70 10.40
N ARG A 84 19.10 11.45 10.61
CA ARG A 84 18.21 10.29 10.58
C ARG A 84 17.31 10.28 11.81
N GLY A 85 16.01 10.47 11.58
CA GLY A 85 14.94 10.25 12.57
C GLY A 85 14.97 11.27 13.70
#